data_AF-A0A4R5EL61-F1
#
_entry.id   AF-A0A4R5EL61-F1
#
_cell.length_a   1.000
_cell.length_b   1.000
_cell.length_c   1.000
_cell.angle_alpha   90.00
_cell.angle_beta   90.00
_cell.angle_gamma   90.00
#
_symmetry.space_group_name_H-M   'P 1'
#
loop_
_entity.id
_entity.type
_entity.pdbx_description
1 polymer ?
#
loop_
_entity_poly.entity_id
_entity_poly.type
_entity_poly.pdbx_seq_one_letter_code
_entity_poly.pdbx_strand_id
1 'polypeptide(L)'
;MLINTNFNAAQAAYDRIADTELHFRRHGASLSVLLDVFGASAGGDAFCELHGFLSSQQPDPDKIYAALQQIKKALSNQSAKAADIASRERGFDADAALRWHGARISELLGRFNNAV
;
A
#
# COMPACT_ATOMS: atom_id res chain seq x y z
N MET A 1 33.09 -12.21 10.63
CA MET A 1 31.98 -11.34 11.07
C MET A 1 30.98 -11.11 9.93
N LEU A 2 30.48 -12.19 9.29
CA LEU A 2 29.59 -12.15 8.12
C LEU A 2 28.15 -12.62 8.43
N ILE A 3 27.99 -13.42 9.49
CA ILE A 3 26.69 -14.00 9.89
C ILE A 3 25.73 -12.92 10.41
N ASN A 4 26.27 -11.89 11.08
CA ASN A 4 25.48 -10.83 11.72
C ASN A 4 24.80 -9.89 10.72
N THR A 5 25.42 -9.65 9.56
CA THR A 5 24.93 -8.71 8.54
C THR A 5 23.77 -9.31 7.73
N ASN A 6 23.88 -10.59 7.33
CA ASN A 6 22.83 -11.29 6.59
C ASN A 6 21.57 -11.50 7.44
N PHE A 7 21.73 -11.79 8.73
CA PHE A 7 20.61 -11.90 9.66
C PHE A 7 19.86 -10.57 9.81
N ASN A 8 20.60 -9.45 9.90
CA ASN A 8 20.00 -8.12 10.01
C ASN A 8 19.22 -7.71 8.74
N ALA A 9 19.76 -8.03 7.55
CA ALA A 9 19.07 -7.76 6.29
C ALA A 9 17.79 -8.60 6.12
N ALA A 10 17.84 -9.89 6.48
CA ALA A 10 16.67 -10.77 6.45
C ALA A 10 15.59 -10.32 7.44
N GLN A 11 15.98 -9.90 8.65
CA GLN A 11 15.05 -9.38 9.65
C GLN A 11 14.39 -8.08 9.17
N ALA A 12 15.16 -7.13 8.64
CA ALA A 12 14.61 -5.90 8.09
C ALA A 12 13.64 -6.16 6.92
N ALA A 13 13.92 -7.18 6.10
CA ALA A 13 13.02 -7.62 5.03
C ALA A 13 11.72 -8.24 5.55
N TYR A 14 11.78 -8.99 6.65
CA TYR A 14 10.60 -9.52 7.32
C TYR A 14 9.76 -8.39 7.93
N ASP A 15 10.39 -7.46 8.65
CA ASP A 15 9.71 -6.38 9.37
C ASP A 15 8.90 -5.48 8.44
N ARG A 16 9.46 -5.11 7.27
CA ARG A 16 8.73 -4.30 6.27
C ARG A 16 7.53 -5.04 5.66
N ILE A 17 7.61 -6.36 5.50
CA ILE A 17 6.49 -7.19 5.03
C ILE A 17 5.42 -7.24 6.11
N ALA A 18 5.81 -7.52 7.36
CA ALA A 18 4.90 -7.57 8.51
C ALA A 18 4.18 -6.22 8.75
N ASP A 19 4.87 -5.09 8.60
CA ASP A 19 4.27 -3.77 8.68
C ASP A 19 3.25 -3.49 7.58
N THR A 20 3.55 -3.96 6.36
CA THR A 20 2.63 -3.88 5.21
C THR A 20 1.39 -4.72 5.49
N GLU A 21 1.56 -5.96 5.94
CA GLU A 21 0.47 -6.86 6.30
C GLU A 21 -0.41 -6.26 7.40
N LEU A 22 0.20 -5.73 8.47
CA LEU A 22 -0.52 -5.12 9.58
C LEU A 22 -1.37 -3.93 9.13
N HIS A 23 -0.83 -3.10 8.24
CA HIS A 23 -1.59 -1.98 7.67
C HIS A 23 -2.77 -2.48 6.84
N PHE A 24 -2.57 -3.47 5.97
CA PHE A 24 -3.63 -4.03 5.12
C PHE A 24 -4.71 -4.73 5.93
N ARG A 25 -4.35 -5.42 7.00
CA ARG A 25 -5.32 -6.04 7.92
C ARG A 25 -6.19 -5.01 8.63
N ARG A 26 -5.63 -3.87 9.02
CA ARG A 26 -6.36 -2.82 9.77
C ARG A 26 -7.13 -1.86 8.88
N HIS A 27 -6.61 -1.57 7.69
CA HIS A 27 -7.08 -0.45 6.86
C HIS A 27 -7.27 -0.84 5.39
N GLY A 28 -7.13 -2.11 5.03
CA GLY A 28 -7.31 -2.59 3.66
C GLY A 28 -8.73 -2.39 3.15
N ALA A 29 -9.75 -2.56 4.01
CA ALA A 29 -11.14 -2.33 3.64
C ALA A 29 -11.39 -0.87 3.22
N SER A 30 -10.90 0.11 3.99
CA SER A 30 -11.06 1.53 3.63
C SER A 30 -10.26 1.91 2.39
N LEU A 31 -9.06 1.33 2.21
CA LEU A 31 -8.27 1.51 1.00
C LEU A 31 -8.98 0.95 -0.25
N SER A 32 -9.55 -0.25 -0.14
CA SER A 32 -10.30 -0.90 -1.22
C SER A 32 -11.52 -0.09 -1.62
N VAL A 33 -12.30 0.38 -0.64
CA VAL A 33 -13.43 1.30 -0.89
C VAL A 33 -12.96 2.57 -1.59
N LEU A 34 -11.85 3.17 -1.15
CA LEU A 34 -11.33 4.38 -1.77
C LEU A 34 -10.93 4.15 -3.25
N LEU A 35 -10.27 3.03 -3.55
CA LEU A 35 -9.88 2.66 -4.91
C LEU A 35 -11.08 2.39 -5.82
N ASP A 36 -12.13 1.72 -5.30
CA ASP A 36 -13.40 1.50 -6.00
C ASP A 36 -14.09 2.83 -6.34
N VAL A 37 -14.18 3.74 -5.36
CA VAL A 37 -14.83 5.04 -5.52
C VAL A 37 -14.18 5.88 -6.63
N PHE A 38 -12.86 5.80 -6.77
CA PHE A 38 -12.14 6.49 -7.84
C PHE A 38 -12.13 5.75 -9.18
N GLY A 39 -12.74 4.56 -9.26
CA GLY A 39 -12.71 3.74 -10.48
C GLY A 39 -11.30 3.36 -10.91
N ALA A 40 -10.36 3.29 -9.96
CA ALA A 40 -8.95 3.09 -10.24
C ALA A 40 -8.65 1.60 -10.45
N SER A 41 -9.09 1.01 -11.57
CA SER A 41 -8.99 -0.43 -11.85
C SER A 41 -7.58 -0.98 -11.62
N ALA A 42 -6.56 -0.33 -12.17
CA ALA A 42 -5.17 -0.73 -11.96
C ALA A 42 -4.72 -0.68 -10.48
N GLY A 43 -5.28 0.23 -9.68
CA GLY A 43 -5.03 0.29 -8.24
C GLY A 43 -5.77 -0.81 -7.47
N GLY A 44 -7.00 -1.13 -7.86
CA GLY A 44 -7.77 -2.25 -7.33
C GLY A 44 -7.13 -3.60 -7.63
N ASP A 45 -6.67 -3.82 -8.86
CA ASP A 45 -5.94 -5.02 -9.27
C ASP A 45 -4.66 -5.18 -8.44
N ALA A 46 -3.87 -4.10 -8.31
CA ALA A 46 -2.66 -4.10 -7.48
C ALA A 46 -2.96 -4.38 -5.99
N PHE A 47 -4.11 -3.91 -5.47
CA PHE A 47 -4.55 -4.23 -4.12
C PHE A 47 -4.84 -5.73 -3.94
N CYS A 48 -5.53 -6.35 -4.90
CA CYS A 48 -5.81 -7.78 -4.91
C CYS A 48 -4.54 -8.62 -5.04
N GLU A 49 -3.63 -8.23 -5.94
CA GLU A 49 -2.32 -8.86 -6.10
C GLU A 49 -1.51 -8.80 -4.80
N LEU A 50 -1.46 -7.62 -4.16
CA LEU A 50 -0.78 -7.43 -2.89
C LEU A 50 -1.35 -8.33 -1.79
N HIS A 51 -2.67 -8.45 -1.70
CA HIS A 51 -3.30 -9.40 -0.77
C HIS A 51 -2.85 -10.85 -1.05
N GLY A 52 -2.77 -11.25 -2.32
CA GLY A 52 -2.25 -12.56 -2.73
C GLY A 52 -0.78 -12.75 -2.33
N PHE A 53 0.07 -11.76 -2.55
CA PHE A 53 1.49 -11.83 -2.19
C PHE A 53 1.71 -11.91 -0.68
N LEU A 54 0.97 -11.14 0.12
CA LEU A 54 1.05 -11.19 1.59
C LEU A 54 0.53 -12.52 2.15
N SER A 55 -0.38 -13.19 1.45
CA SER A 55 -0.92 -14.50 1.85
C SER A 55 -0.05 -15.69 1.40
N SER A 56 1.04 -15.44 0.64
CA SER A 56 1.96 -16.48 0.19
C SER A 56 2.74 -17.09 1.36
N GLN A 57 3.08 -18.39 1.27
CA GLN A 57 3.98 -19.04 2.23
C GLN A 57 5.37 -18.40 2.28
N GLN A 58 5.81 -17.85 1.15
CA GLN A 58 7.05 -17.08 1.02
C GLN A 58 6.70 -15.76 0.30
N PRO A 59 6.35 -14.70 1.04
CA PRO A 59 6.05 -13.41 0.45
C PRO A 59 7.29 -12.81 -0.22
N ASP A 60 7.13 -12.37 -1.46
CA ASP A 60 8.19 -11.80 -2.27
C ASP A 60 8.24 -10.27 -2.06
N PRO A 61 9.31 -9.71 -1.45
CA PRO A 61 9.38 -8.30 -1.12
C PRO A 61 9.35 -7.40 -2.36
N ASP A 62 9.87 -7.85 -3.51
CA ASP A 62 9.91 -7.04 -4.72
C ASP A 62 8.52 -6.94 -5.36
N LYS A 63 7.75 -8.03 -5.31
CA LYS A 63 6.34 -8.03 -5.75
C LYS A 63 5.46 -7.18 -4.85
N ILE A 64 5.67 -7.25 -3.53
CA ILE A 64 4.97 -6.39 -2.58
C ILE A 64 5.29 -4.92 -2.84
N TYR A 65 6.57 -4.59 -3.04
CA TYR A 65 7.00 -3.24 -3.37
C TYR A 65 6.38 -2.73 -4.68
N ALA A 66 6.38 -3.55 -5.73
CA ALA A 66 5.78 -3.20 -7.01
C ALA A 66 4.27 -2.95 -6.90
N ALA A 67 3.54 -3.76 -6.14
CA ALA A 67 2.11 -3.56 -5.91
C ALA A 67 1.84 -2.26 -5.13
N LEU A 68 2.62 -1.98 -4.08
CA LEU A 68 2.54 -0.70 -3.34
C LEU A 68 2.82 0.52 -4.24
N GLN A 69 3.76 0.41 -5.18
CA GLN A 69 4.05 1.46 -6.18
C GLN A 69 2.82 1.73 -7.06
N GLN A 70 2.15 0.68 -7.54
CA GLN A 70 0.95 0.84 -8.38
C GLN A 70 -0.22 1.45 -7.59
N ILE A 71 -0.43 1.02 -6.34
CA ILE A 71 -1.45 1.62 -5.46
C ILE A 71 -1.13 3.11 -5.24
N LYS A 72 0.13 3.46 -4.92
CA LYS A 72 0.53 4.87 -4.74
C LYS A 72 0.28 5.70 -5.99
N LYS A 73 0.61 5.16 -7.17
CA LYS A 73 0.38 5.82 -8.46
C LYS A 73 -1.11 6.05 -8.69
N ALA A 74 -1.95 5.04 -8.43
CA ALA A 74 -3.40 5.14 -8.56
C ALA A 74 -3.98 6.23 -7.66
N LEU A 75 -3.53 6.33 -6.40
CA LEU A 75 -3.94 7.39 -5.47
C LEU A 75 -3.44 8.77 -5.93
N SER A 76 -2.19 8.87 -6.39
CA SER A 76 -1.57 10.15 -6.78
C SER A 76 -2.15 10.72 -8.08
N ASN A 77 -2.79 9.89 -8.91
CA ASN A 77 -3.44 10.32 -10.14
C ASN A 77 -4.83 10.94 -9.91
N GLN A 78 -5.35 10.92 -8.67
CA GLN A 78 -6.66 11.48 -8.38
C GLN A 78 -6.60 13.00 -8.30
N SER A 79 -7.60 13.66 -8.89
CA SER A 79 -7.74 15.12 -8.83
C SER A 79 -8.55 15.56 -7.62
N ALA A 80 -8.33 16.79 -7.15
CA ALA A 80 -9.16 17.38 -6.09
C ALA A 80 -10.65 17.36 -6.45
N LYS A 81 -11.00 17.62 -7.72
CA LYS A 81 -12.38 17.53 -8.20
C LYS A 81 -12.97 16.11 -8.05
N ALA A 82 -12.18 15.07 -8.34
CA ALA A 82 -12.63 13.69 -8.16
C ALA A 82 -12.86 13.37 -6.67
N ALA A 83 -11.98 13.83 -5.79
CA ALA A 83 -12.14 13.66 -4.34
C ALA A 83 -13.37 14.41 -3.79
N ASP A 84 -13.66 15.61 -4.28
CA ASP A 84 -14.85 16.37 -3.92
C ASP A 84 -16.15 15.66 -4.34
N ILE A 85 -16.18 15.13 -5.57
CA ILE A 85 -17.32 14.36 -6.09
C ILE A 85 -17.53 13.10 -5.25
N ALA A 86 -16.47 12.32 -5.04
CA ALA A 86 -16.48 11.12 -4.21
C ALA A 86 -17.01 11.40 -2.80
N SER A 87 -16.60 12.51 -2.19
CA SER A 87 -17.03 12.88 -0.84
C SER A 87 -18.54 13.13 -0.76
N ARG A 88 -19.09 13.81 -1.77
CA ARG A 88 -20.53 14.11 -1.87
C ARG A 88 -21.35 12.85 -2.14
N GLU A 89 -20.87 11.99 -3.03
CA GLU A 89 -21.61 10.79 -3.46
C GLU A 89 -21.59 9.68 -2.41
N ARG A 90 -20.50 9.55 -1.64
CA ARG A 90 -20.28 8.43 -0.72
C ARG A 90 -20.46 8.79 0.75
N GLY A 91 -20.61 10.08 1.08
CA GLY A 91 -20.90 10.53 2.44
C GLY A 91 -19.74 10.40 3.42
N PHE A 92 -18.49 10.40 2.93
CA PHE A 92 -17.27 10.44 3.76
C PHE A 92 -16.27 11.44 3.19
N ASP A 93 -15.28 11.85 3.98
CA ASP A 93 -14.22 12.76 3.52
C ASP A 93 -13.18 12.01 2.67
N ALA A 94 -13.42 11.95 1.36
CA ALA A 94 -12.57 11.23 0.42
C ALA A 94 -11.23 11.91 0.19
N ASP A 95 -11.14 13.24 0.34
CA ASP A 95 -9.89 13.97 0.28
C ASP A 95 -8.98 13.63 1.47
N ALA A 96 -9.53 13.65 2.69
CA ALA A 96 -8.78 13.23 3.88
C ALA A 96 -8.34 11.76 3.79
N ALA A 97 -9.23 10.86 3.32
CA ALA A 97 -8.90 9.46 3.12
C ALA A 97 -7.77 9.28 2.08
N LEU A 98 -7.84 10.00 0.96
CA LEU A 98 -6.82 9.99 -0.09
C LEU A 98 -5.46 10.45 0.43
N ARG A 99 -5.42 11.56 1.16
CA ARG A 99 -4.19 12.06 1.78
C ARG A 99 -3.62 11.09 2.80
N TRP A 100 -4.47 10.54 3.67
CA TRP A 100 -4.04 9.61 4.71
C TRP A 100 -3.49 8.30 4.13
N HIS A 101 -4.21 7.67 3.20
CA HIS A 101 -3.74 6.46 2.53
C HIS A 101 -2.49 6.73 1.68
N GLY A 102 -2.44 7.84 0.93
CA GLY A 102 -1.27 8.21 0.14
C GLY A 102 0.00 8.40 0.97
N ALA A 103 -0.12 9.04 2.14
CA ALA A 103 0.99 9.20 3.08
C ALA A 103 1.44 7.84 3.64
N ARG A 104 0.49 7.00 4.07
CA ARG A 104 0.81 5.70 4.66
C ARG A 104 1.44 4.73 3.67
N ILE A 105 0.97 4.67 2.42
CA ILE A 105 1.59 3.86 1.37
C ILE A 105 2.99 4.39 1.03
N SER A 106 3.19 5.71 1.03
CA SER A 106 4.52 6.31 0.81
C SER A 106 5.51 5.95 1.93
N GLU A 107 5.06 5.93 3.18
CA GLU A 107 5.87 5.49 4.32
C GLU A 107 6.28 4.02 4.18
N LEU A 108 5.33 3.14 3.85
CA LEU A 108 5.61 1.71 3.62
C LEU A 108 6.66 1.54 2.52
N LEU A 109 6.50 2.20 1.37
CA LEU A 109 7.49 2.19 0.29
C LEU A 109 8.88 2.67 0.74
N GLY A 110 8.96 3.66 1.62
CA GLY A 110 10.22 4.13 2.20
C GLY A 110 10.98 3.04 2.96
N ARG A 111 10.27 2.13 3.63
CA ARG A 111 10.87 1.00 4.36
C ARG A 111 11.49 -0.06 3.44
N PHE A 112 11.01 -0.17 2.19
CA PHE A 112 11.62 -1.03 1.19
C PHE A 112 12.87 -0.39 0.57
N ASN A 113 12.89 0.94 0.40
CA ASN A 113 14.02 1.67 -0.19
C ASN A 113 15.20 1.87 0.76
N ASN A 114 14.96 1.91 2.07
CA ASN A 114 16.02 2.06 3.08
C ASN A 114 16.76 0.75 3.39
N ALA A 115 16.56 -0.30 2.58
CA ALA A 115 17.29 -1.56 2.66
C ALA A 115 18.63 -1.44 1.93
N VAL A 116 19.59 -0.76 2.56
CA VAL A 116 21.00 -0.68 2.14
C VAL A 116 21.88 -1.19 3.26
#